data_AF-A0A348W781-F1
#
_entry.id   AF-A0A348W781-F1
#
_cell.length_a   1.000
_cell.length_b   1.000
_cell.length_c   1.000
_cell.angle_alpha   90.00
_cell.angle_beta   90.00
_cell.angle_gamma   90.00
#
_symmetry.space_group_name_H-M   'P 1'
#
loop_
_entity.id
_entity.type
_entity.pdbx_description
1 polymer ?
#
loop_
_entity_poly.entity_id
_entity_poly.type
_entity_poly.pdbx_seq_one_letter_code
_entity_poly.pdbx_strand_id
1 'polypeptide(L)'
;MTDPFATVVRLMWIDDLIEEEGQIQRSDIARAFRMSIQQASHDLRRYMQLNPRRIAYDPSPRCYIQVEGSKALFKRGHRCAAADIVSAVADHYPTE
;
A
#
# COMPACT_ATOMS: atom_id res chain seq x y z
N MET A 1 18.01 3.08 -10.44
CA MET A 1 17.27 4.34 -10.21
C MET A 1 16.58 4.19 -8.86
N THR A 2 16.82 5.12 -7.93
CA THR A 2 16.24 5.07 -6.58
C THR A 2 14.76 5.41 -6.65
N ASP A 3 13.91 4.67 -5.91
CA ASP A 3 12.48 4.98 -5.86
C ASP A 3 12.27 6.39 -5.28
N PRO A 4 11.37 7.22 -5.85
CA PRO A 4 11.05 8.53 -5.29
C PRO A 4 10.59 8.42 -3.84
N PHE A 5 10.94 9.40 -3.00
CA PHE A 5 10.58 9.41 -1.57
C PHE A 5 9.07 9.16 -1.35
N ALA A 6 8.22 9.89 -2.09
CA ALA A 6 6.77 9.73 -2.00
C ALA A 6 6.33 8.29 -2.36
N THR A 7 6.96 7.66 -3.36
CA THR A 7 6.68 6.26 -3.68
C THR A 7 7.01 5.36 -2.50
N VAL A 8 8.19 5.51 -1.89
CA VAL A 8 8.58 4.68 -0.72
C VAL A 8 7.59 4.82 0.43
N VAL A 9 7.13 6.03 0.73
CA VAL A 9 6.08 6.26 1.76
C VAL A 9 4.80 5.52 1.42
N ARG A 10 4.39 5.52 0.14
CA ARG A 10 3.21 4.75 -0.30
C ARG A 10 3.41 3.24 -0.16
N LEU A 11 4.62 2.73 -0.44
CA LEU A 11 4.93 1.31 -0.22
C LEU A 11 4.87 0.94 1.26
N MET A 12 5.30 1.83 2.17
CA MET A 12 5.17 1.63 3.62
C MET A 12 3.70 1.56 4.05
N TRP A 13 2.86 2.44 3.51
CA TRP A 13 1.42 2.43 3.77
C TRP A 13 0.72 1.19 3.20
N ILE A 14 1.09 0.76 1.98
CA ILE A 14 0.59 -0.49 1.38
C ILE A 14 0.93 -1.68 2.28
N ASP A 15 2.17 -1.74 2.77
CA ASP A 15 2.62 -2.79 3.69
C ASP A 15 1.84 -2.78 5.02
N ASP A 16 1.46 -1.59 5.49
CA ASP A 16 0.61 -1.43 6.68
C ASP A 16 -0.80 -1.97 6.47
N LEU A 17 -1.47 -1.52 5.41
CA LEU A 17 -2.83 -1.94 5.11
C LEU A 17 -2.92 -3.46 4.89
N ILE A 18 -1.92 -4.07 4.25
CA ILE A 18 -1.87 -5.53 4.09
C ILE A 18 -1.73 -6.24 5.44
N GLU A 19 -0.95 -5.70 6.39
CA GLU A 19 -0.80 -6.30 7.72
C GLU A 19 -2.07 -6.20 8.57
N GLU A 20 -2.81 -5.10 8.47
CA GLU A 20 -4.02 -4.87 9.27
C GLU A 20 -5.26 -5.53 8.64
N GLU A 21 -5.44 -5.41 7.33
CA GLU A 21 -6.66 -5.87 6.63
C GLU A 21 -6.49 -7.25 5.95
N GLY A 22 -5.26 -7.73 5.77
CA GLY A 22 -4.96 -8.97 5.05
C GLY A 22 -5.20 -8.91 3.53
N GLN A 23 -5.71 -7.80 3.00
CA GLN A 23 -5.95 -7.60 1.58
C GLN A 23 -5.88 -6.12 1.19
N ILE A 24 -5.67 -5.86 -0.11
CA ILE A 24 -5.64 -4.50 -0.65
C ILE A 24 -6.14 -4.46 -2.10
N GLN A 25 -6.91 -3.42 -2.44
CA GLN A 25 -7.29 -3.10 -3.81
C GLN A 25 -6.53 -1.87 -4.34
N ARG A 26 -6.45 -1.75 -5.67
CA ARG A 26 -5.88 -0.56 -6.32
C ARG A 26 -6.64 0.72 -5.98
N SER A 27 -7.95 0.60 -5.77
CA SER A 27 -8.84 1.69 -5.36
C SER A 27 -8.53 2.21 -3.96
N ASP A 28 -8.06 1.38 -3.04
CA ASP A 28 -7.68 1.81 -1.69
C ASP A 28 -6.50 2.79 -1.75
N ILE A 29 -5.47 2.43 -2.52
CA ILE A 29 -4.28 3.27 -2.75
C ILE A 29 -4.67 4.53 -3.52
N ALA A 30 -5.46 4.40 -4.59
CA ALA A 30 -5.89 5.53 -5.39
C ALA A 30 -6.69 6.56 -4.58
N ARG A 31 -7.56 6.08 -3.69
CA ARG A 31 -8.33 6.92 -2.76
C ARG A 31 -7.45 7.56 -1.69
N ALA A 32 -6.61 6.77 -1.02
CA ALA A 32 -5.73 7.25 0.05
C ALA A 32 -4.78 8.36 -0.42
N PHE A 33 -4.24 8.23 -1.64
CA PHE A 33 -3.22 9.14 -2.17
C PHE A 33 -3.71 10.04 -3.31
N ARG A 34 -5.03 10.07 -3.58
CA ARG A 34 -5.67 10.92 -4.59
C ARG A 34 -4.97 10.85 -5.95
N MET A 35 -4.78 9.63 -6.42
CA MET A 35 -4.06 9.35 -7.65
C MET A 35 -4.87 8.46 -8.59
N SER A 36 -4.38 8.34 -9.82
CA SER A 36 -4.96 7.43 -10.79
C SER A 36 -4.80 5.95 -10.37
N ILE A 37 -5.73 5.10 -10.80
CA ILE A 37 -5.63 3.64 -10.63
C ILE A 37 -4.36 3.09 -11.30
N GLN A 38 -3.90 3.72 -12.39
CA GLN A 38 -2.67 3.38 -13.08
C GLN A 38 -1.46 3.59 -12.16
N GLN A 39 -1.34 4.74 -11.49
CA GLN A 39 -0.27 5.01 -10.52
C GLN A 39 -0.32 4.03 -9.34
N ALA A 40 -1.50 3.79 -8.77
CA ALA A 40 -1.68 2.79 -7.71
C ALA A 40 -1.24 1.39 -8.16
N SER A 41 -1.52 1.02 -9.42
CA SER A 41 -1.08 -0.25 -10.00
C SER A 41 0.44 -0.33 -10.15
N HIS A 42 1.09 0.79 -10.49
CA HIS A 42 2.55 0.87 -10.54
C HIS A 42 3.17 0.68 -9.16
N ASP A 43 2.60 1.28 -8.11
CA ASP A 43 3.07 1.11 -6.74
C ASP A 43 2.91 -0.34 -6.26
N LEU A 44 1.76 -0.98 -6.50
CA LEU A 44 1.57 -2.40 -6.17
C LEU A 44 2.56 -3.30 -6.91
N ARG A 45 2.79 -3.06 -8.21
CA ARG A 45 3.80 -3.80 -8.96
C ARG A 45 5.19 -3.61 -8.36
N ARG A 46 5.52 -2.38 -7.95
CA ARG A 46 6.81 -2.08 -7.33
C ARG A 46 6.94 -2.77 -5.98
N TYR A 47 5.90 -2.76 -5.15
CA TYR A 47 5.84 -3.48 -3.89
C TYR A 47 6.09 -4.99 -4.09
N MET A 48 5.38 -5.61 -5.05
CA MET A 48 5.57 -7.04 -5.37
C MET A 48 6.98 -7.36 -5.87
N GLN A 49 7.63 -6.46 -6.61
CA GLN A 49 9.02 -6.66 -7.03
C GLN A 49 9.98 -6.69 -5.84
N LEU A 50 9.71 -5.88 -4.81
CA LEU A 50 10.52 -5.79 -3.60
C LEU A 50 10.22 -6.90 -2.60
N ASN A 51 8.97 -7.37 -2.55
CA ASN A 51 8.55 -8.45 -1.66
C ASN A 51 7.62 -9.46 -2.38
N PRO A 52 8.18 -10.35 -3.24
CA PRO A 52 7.39 -11.19 -4.14
C PRO A 52 6.50 -12.23 -3.47
N ARG A 53 6.79 -12.59 -2.21
CA ARG A 53 6.06 -13.62 -1.47
C ARG A 53 5.00 -13.04 -0.52
N ARG A 54 4.76 -11.74 -0.60
CA ARG A 54 3.97 -11.02 0.38
C ARG A 54 2.48 -11.03 0.08
N ILE A 55 2.14 -10.84 -1.19
CA ILE A 55 0.76 -10.80 -1.65
C ILE A 55 0.58 -11.64 -2.92
N ALA A 56 -0.58 -12.25 -3.06
CA ALA A 56 -1.03 -12.95 -4.25
C ALA A 56 -2.23 -12.20 -4.85
N TYR A 57 -2.34 -12.17 -6.18
CA TYR A 57 -3.49 -11.56 -6.83
C TYR A 57 -4.66 -12.54 -6.89
N ASP A 58 -5.81 -12.13 -6.34
CA ASP A 58 -7.07 -12.85 -6.51
C ASP A 58 -7.95 -12.14 -7.54
N PRO A 59 -8.17 -12.74 -8.74
CA PRO A 59 -8.93 -12.11 -9.80
C PRO A 59 -10.43 -12.01 -9.51
N SER A 60 -10.98 -12.79 -8.56
CA SER A 60 -12.42 -12.78 -8.27
C SER A 60 -12.87 -11.45 -7.62
N PRO A 61 -12.33 -11.05 -6.45
CA PRO A 61 -12.55 -9.71 -5.88
C PRO A 61 -11.66 -8.63 -6.53
N ARG A 62 -10.76 -8.99 -7.45
CA ARG A 62 -9.74 -8.10 -8.03
C ARG A 62 -8.85 -7.42 -6.98
N CYS A 63 -8.60 -8.12 -5.87
CA CYS A 63 -7.75 -7.65 -4.78
C CYS A 63 -6.43 -8.43 -4.72
N TYR A 64 -5.51 -7.93 -3.91
CA TYR A 64 -4.29 -8.62 -3.55
C TYR A 64 -4.41 -9.09 -2.11
N ILE A 65 -4.20 -10.38 -1.88
CA ILE A 65 -4.38 -11.03 -0.58
C ILE A 65 -3.03 -11.34 0.02
N GLN A 66 -2.86 -11.10 1.31
CA GLN A 66 -1.67 -11.48 2.06
C GLN A 66 -1.44 -12.99 1.97
N VAL A 67 -0.21 -13.39 1.66
CA VAL A 67 0.18 -14.79 1.74
C VAL A 67 0.46 -15.15 3.20
N GLU A 68 -0.16 -16.23 3.67
CA GLU A 68 0.00 -16.72 5.04
C GLU A 68 1.49 -16.96 5.38
N GLY A 69 1.92 -16.52 6.56
CA GLY A 69 3.31 -16.65 7.04
C GLY A 69 4.32 -15.75 6.32
N SER A 70 3.89 -14.93 5.35
CA SER A 70 4.77 -13.93 4.72
C SER A 70 5.17 -12.82 5.69
N LYS A 71 6.33 -12.20 5.45
CA LYS A 71 6.86 -11.12 6.29
C LYS A 71 6.68 -9.77 5.62
N ALA A 72 6.27 -8.77 6.39
CA ALA A 72 6.23 -7.38 5.99
C ALA A 72 7.61 -6.90 5.47
N LEU A 73 7.61 -5.99 4.50
CA LEU A 73 8.82 -5.41 3.94
C LEU A 73 9.45 -4.39 4.90
N PHE A 74 8.62 -3.62 5.59
CA PHE A 74 8.99 -2.56 6.51
C PHE A 74 8.72 -2.96 7.97
N LYS A 75 9.51 -2.39 8.88
CA LYS A 75 9.27 -2.54 10.32
C LYS A 75 7.96 -1.85 10.70
N ARG A 76 7.24 -2.38 11.69
CA ARG A 76 5.98 -1.83 12.21
C ARG A 76 6.01 -0.31 12.41
N GLY A 77 7.04 0.23 13.06
CA GLY A 77 7.14 1.67 13.30
C GLY A 77 7.17 2.53 12.03
N HIS A 78 7.73 2.03 10.92
CA HIS A 78 7.73 2.74 9.64
C HIS A 78 6.34 2.67 8.96
N ARG A 79 5.69 1.51 9.07
CA ARG A 79 4.33 1.29 8.56
C ARG A 79 3.32 2.20 9.26
N CYS A 80 3.34 2.21 10.60
CA CYS A 80 2.50 3.09 11.42
C CYS A 80 2.73 4.57 11.07
N ALA A 81 3.98 5.02 10.93
CA ALA A 81 4.24 6.41 10.55
C ALA A 81 3.62 6.80 9.19
N ALA A 82 3.62 5.89 8.21
CA ALA A 82 2.96 6.14 6.92
C ALA A 82 1.43 6.16 7.06
N ALA A 83 0.86 5.26 7.86
CA ALA A 83 -0.57 5.24 8.19
C ALA A 83 -1.02 6.52 8.91
N ASP A 84 -0.26 6.97 9.90
CA ASP A 84 -0.52 8.20 10.66
C ASP A 84 -0.52 9.43 9.74
N ILE A 85 0.43 9.53 8.81
CA ILE A 85 0.47 10.62 7.83
C ILE A 85 -0.76 10.59 6.92
N VAL A 86 -1.14 9.41 6.41
CA VAL A 86 -2.31 9.29 5.53
C VAL A 86 -3.60 9.64 6.29
N SER A 87 -3.73 9.19 7.55
CA SER A 87 -4.85 9.55 8.42
C SER A 87 -4.91 11.06 8.66
N ALA A 88 -3.80 11.68 9.07
CA ALA A 88 -3.74 13.11 9.32
C ALA A 88 -4.09 13.94 8.07
N VAL A 89 -3.64 13.52 6.88
CA VAL A 89 -4.00 14.18 5.62
C VAL A 89 -5.49 14.01 5.31
N ALA A 90 -6.08 12.84 5.57
CA ALA A 90 -7.51 12.63 5.38
C ALA A 90 -8.35 13.52 6.32
N ASP A 91 -7.94 13.65 7.58
CA ASP A 91 -8.64 14.44 8.60
C ASP A 91 -8.56 15.95 8.33
N HIS A 92 -7.38 16.44 7.90
CA HIS A 92 -7.14 17.87 7.74
C HIS A 92 -7.35 18.40 6.32
N TYR A 93 -7.38 17.53 5.32
CA TYR A 93 -7.55 17.92 3.92
C TYR A 93 -8.57 17.01 3.22
N PRO A 94 -9.82 16.87 3.67
CA PRO A 94 -10.78 15.93 3.08
C PRO A 94 -10.97 16.15 1.57
N THR A 95 -11.30 15.09 0.84
CA THR A 95 -11.81 15.22 -0.53
C THR A 95 -13.24 15.75 -0.47
N GLU A 96 -13.54 16.78 -1.27
CA GLU A 96 -14.92 17.27 -1.48
C GLU A 96 -15.87 16.17 -1.98
#